data_AF-X1N2R6-F1
#
_entry.id   AF-X1N2R6-F1
#
_cell.length_a   1.000
_cell.length_b   1.000
_cell.length_c   1.000
_cell.angle_alpha   90.00
_cell.angle_beta   90.00
_cell.angle_gamma   90.00
#
_symmetry.space_group_name_H-M   'P 1'
#
loop_
_entity.id
_entity.type
_entity.pdbx_description
1 polymer ?
#
loop_
_entity_poly.entity_id
_entity_poly.type
_entity_poly.pdbx_seq_one_letter_code
_entity_poly.pdbx_strand_id
1 'polypeptide(L)'
;MTSKKKQGPVFVTEDKAMHQGAILSSTDKEILESVKTGEGLVTIDSVEQLQEMAKQAAERFEEFKKLCSPMELWQARIVRILRVEKGCSWRAIAEVCHNLGWGKWSPPSNQIMGMALCERAAQLLEEDYEKEPWN
;
A
#
# COMPACT_ATOMS: atom_id res chain seq x y z
N MET A 1 33.98 -21.57 11.77
CA MET A 1 33.51 -20.46 10.91
C MET A 1 32.19 -20.89 10.29
N THR A 2 31.07 -20.53 10.91
CA THR A 2 29.73 -20.82 10.38
C THR A 2 29.48 -19.89 9.20
N SER A 3 29.46 -20.46 8.00
CA SER A 3 29.01 -19.79 6.77
C SER A 3 27.60 -19.27 7.00
N LYS A 4 27.44 -17.95 7.18
CA LYS A 4 26.12 -17.31 7.12
C LYS A 4 25.63 -17.55 5.68
N LYS A 5 24.69 -18.50 5.51
CA LYS A 5 23.91 -18.60 4.27
C LYS A 5 23.41 -17.20 3.96
N LYS A 6 23.81 -16.62 2.82
CA LYS A 6 23.19 -15.39 2.31
C LYS A 6 21.70 -15.69 2.14
N GLN A 7 20.88 -15.18 3.06
CA GLN A 7 19.44 -15.18 2.88
C GLN A 7 19.16 -14.34 1.63
N GLY A 8 18.35 -14.89 0.72
CA GLY A 8 17.88 -14.14 -0.45
C GLY A 8 17.02 -12.95 -0.01
N PRO A 9 16.70 -12.04 -0.94
CA PRO A 9 15.81 -10.93 -0.65
C PRO A 9 14.45 -11.44 -0.15
N VAL A 10 13.93 -10.80 0.90
CA VAL A 10 12.61 -11.11 1.47
C VAL A 10 11.66 -10.02 1.06
N PHE A 11 10.58 -10.38 0.37
CA PHE A 11 9.47 -9.47 0.08
C PHE A 11 8.49 -9.47 1.26
N VAL A 12 8.27 -8.30 1.88
CA VAL A 12 7.40 -8.13 3.05
C VAL A 12 6.27 -7.17 2.68
N THR A 13 5.03 -7.62 2.81
CA THR A 13 3.82 -6.81 2.61
C THR A 13 2.66 -7.39 3.40
N GLU A 14 1.79 -6.53 3.93
CA GLU A 14 0.51 -6.92 4.52
C GLU A 14 -0.66 -6.76 3.55
N ASP A 15 -0.39 -6.38 2.30
CA ASP A 15 -1.44 -6.22 1.31
C ASP A 15 -1.97 -7.60 0.87
N LYS A 16 -3.13 -8.00 1.40
CA LYS A 16 -3.84 -9.24 1.06
C LYS A 16 -4.00 -9.47 -0.44
N ALA A 17 -4.11 -8.41 -1.23
CA ALA A 17 -4.19 -8.49 -2.69
C ALA A 17 -2.98 -9.23 -3.29
N MET A 18 -1.79 -9.06 -2.70
CA MET A 18 -0.54 -9.67 -3.19
C MET A 18 -0.51 -11.20 -3.05
N HIS A 19 -1.51 -11.81 -2.38
CA HIS A 19 -1.55 -13.24 -2.12
C HIS A 19 -2.72 -13.98 -2.79
N GLN A 20 -3.67 -13.28 -3.43
CA GLN A 20 -4.98 -13.86 -3.80
C GLN A 20 -5.42 -13.66 -5.26
N GLY A 21 -4.50 -13.49 -6.22
CA GLY A 21 -4.88 -13.34 -7.64
C GLY A 21 -5.57 -12.00 -7.96
N ALA A 22 -5.18 -10.96 -7.22
CA ALA A 22 -5.78 -9.63 -7.20
C ALA A 22 -5.50 -8.77 -8.44
N ILE A 23 -6.20 -7.62 -8.49
CA ILE A 23 -5.90 -6.56 -9.44
C ILE A 23 -4.72 -5.73 -8.91
N LEU A 24 -3.58 -5.92 -9.55
CA LEU A 24 -2.31 -5.25 -9.25
C LEU A 24 -2.09 -4.04 -10.16
N SER A 25 -1.47 -2.99 -9.64
CA SER A 25 -1.01 -1.87 -10.47
C SER A 25 0.18 -2.30 -11.35
N SER A 26 0.53 -1.47 -12.33
CA SER A 26 1.78 -1.66 -13.09
C SER A 26 3.00 -1.64 -12.17
N THR A 27 3.03 -0.74 -11.19
CA THR A 27 4.10 -0.63 -10.19
C THR A 27 4.21 -1.89 -9.33
N ASP A 28 3.09 -2.51 -8.93
CA ASP A 28 3.14 -3.79 -8.20
C ASP A 28 3.84 -4.88 -9.01
N LYS A 29 3.55 -4.95 -10.32
CA LYS A 29 4.17 -5.93 -11.22
C LYS A 29 5.66 -5.67 -11.41
N GLU A 30 6.06 -4.42 -11.57
CA GLU A 30 7.47 -4.02 -11.65
C GLU A 30 8.23 -4.42 -10.39
N ILE A 31 7.68 -4.15 -9.20
CA ILE A 31 8.28 -4.55 -7.91
C ILE A 31 8.45 -6.07 -7.83
N LEU A 32 7.45 -6.85 -8.23
CA LEU A 32 7.53 -8.31 -8.22
C LEU A 32 8.59 -8.87 -9.18
N GLU A 33 8.79 -8.23 -10.34
CA GLU A 33 9.86 -8.61 -11.27
C GLU A 33 11.24 -8.19 -10.74
N SER A 34 11.37 -7.01 -10.15
CA SER A 34 12.58 -6.51 -9.50
C SER A 34 13.10 -7.42 -8.40
N VAL A 35 12.21 -8.09 -7.64
CA VAL A 35 12.61 -9.07 -6.62
C VAL A 35 13.38 -10.25 -7.22
N LYS A 36 13.10 -10.64 -8.47
CA LYS A 36 13.79 -11.75 -9.15
C LYS A 36 15.18 -11.35 -9.63
N THR A 37 15.36 -10.10 -10.05
CA THR A 37 16.62 -9.60 -10.63
C THR A 37 17.54 -8.98 -9.59
N GLY A 38 16.99 -8.55 -8.46
CA GLY A 38 17.69 -7.76 -7.44
C GLY A 38 17.82 -6.27 -7.79
N GLU A 39 17.33 -5.85 -8.96
CA GLU A 39 17.37 -4.47 -9.40
C GLU A 39 16.36 -3.62 -8.61
N GLY A 40 16.78 -2.45 -8.12
CA GLY A 40 15.93 -1.55 -7.33
C GLY A 40 15.71 -1.98 -5.88
N LEU A 41 16.38 -3.04 -5.41
CA LEU A 41 16.36 -3.41 -3.99
C LEU A 41 17.24 -2.48 -3.14
N VAL A 42 16.70 -2.05 -2.01
CA VAL A 42 17.44 -1.31 -0.99
C VAL A 42 17.89 -2.30 0.07
N THR A 43 19.18 -2.31 0.40
CA THR A 43 19.70 -3.10 1.52
C THR A 43 19.46 -2.32 2.82
N ILE A 44 18.91 -3.02 3.82
CA ILE A 44 18.73 -2.49 5.17
C ILE A 44 19.86 -3.05 6.02
N ASP A 45 20.82 -2.20 6.38
CA ASP A 45 22.08 -2.59 7.00
C ASP A 45 22.02 -2.55 8.54
N SER A 46 21.00 -1.90 9.12
CA SER A 46 20.85 -1.82 10.58
C SER A 46 19.40 -1.68 11.05
N VAL A 47 19.20 -1.92 12.36
CA VAL A 47 17.90 -1.74 13.02
C VAL A 47 17.52 -0.25 13.05
N GLU A 48 18.48 0.64 13.24
CA GLU A 48 18.27 2.09 13.25
C GLU A 48 17.77 2.59 11.89
N GLN A 49 18.34 2.08 10.79
CA GLN A 49 17.85 2.38 9.45
C GLN A 49 16.41 1.91 9.26
N LEU A 50 16.09 0.69 9.70
CA LEU A 50 14.73 0.16 9.65
C LEU A 50 13.75 1.01 10.48
N GLN A 51 14.14 1.43 11.67
CA GLN A 51 13.34 2.29 12.56
C GLN A 51 13.09 3.66 11.94
N GLU A 52 14.10 4.27 11.32
CA GLU A 52 13.94 5.56 10.64
C GLU A 52 13.01 5.44 9.43
N MET A 53 13.13 4.38 8.63
CA MET A 53 12.21 4.12 7.52
C MET A 53 10.77 3.92 8.02
N ALA A 54 10.57 3.18 9.13
CA ALA A 54 9.26 2.98 9.74
C ALA A 54 8.67 4.29 10.25
N LYS A 55 9.47 5.15 10.87
CA LYS A 55 9.06 6.48 11.34
C LYS A 55 8.61 7.36 10.16
N GLN A 56 9.39 7.42 9.09
CA GLN A 56 9.04 8.18 7.88
C GLN A 56 7.75 7.65 7.23
N ALA A 57 7.56 6.34 7.21
CA ALA A 57 6.33 5.74 6.71
C ALA A 57 5.11 6.12 7.57
N ALA A 58 5.24 6.10 8.89
CA ALA A 58 4.19 6.51 9.81
C ALA A 58 3.84 8.00 9.69
N GLU A 59 4.84 8.88 9.61
CA GLU A 59 4.63 10.32 9.37
C GLU A 59 3.91 10.56 8.04
N ARG A 60 4.32 9.87 6.97
CA ARG A 60 3.66 9.96 5.66
C ARG A 60 2.23 9.44 5.68
N PHE A 61 1.95 8.41 6.46
CA PHE A 61 0.60 7.90 6.63
C PHE A 61 -0.31 8.94 7.28
N GLU A 62 0.13 9.60 8.35
CA GLU A 62 -0.62 10.67 9.00
C GLU A 62 -0.84 11.90 8.09
N GLU A 63 0.13 12.23 7.23
CA GLU A 63 -0.05 13.26 6.19
C GLU A 63 -1.15 12.87 5.21
N PHE A 64 -1.16 11.63 4.73
CA PHE A 64 -2.15 11.15 3.78
C PHE A 64 -3.55 10.99 4.39
N LYS A 65 -3.67 10.66 5.67
CA LYS A 65 -4.96 10.69 6.38
C LYS A 65 -5.58 12.08 6.34
N LYS A 66 -4.78 13.13 6.53
CA LYS A 66 -5.25 14.52 6.40
C LYS A 66 -5.70 14.82 4.96
N LEU A 67 -4.97 14.37 3.94
CA LEU A 67 -5.38 14.52 2.54
C LEU A 67 -6.67 13.75 2.22
N CYS A 68 -6.94 12.64 2.90
CA CYS A 68 -8.18 11.87 2.75
C CYS A 68 -9.35 12.44 3.56
N SER A 69 -9.12 13.36 4.50
CA SER A 69 -10.18 13.90 5.36
C SER A 69 -11.43 14.44 4.63
N PRO A 70 -11.34 15.13 3.47
CA PRO A 70 -12.51 15.62 2.75
C PRO A 70 -13.24 14.54 1.93
N MET A 71 -12.87 13.25 2.07
CA MET A 71 -13.55 12.15 1.38
C MET A 71 -15.05 12.17 1.67
N GLU A 72 -15.84 12.09 0.61
CA GLU A 72 -17.30 11.99 0.68
C GLU A 72 -17.75 10.53 0.71
N LEU A 73 -18.97 10.28 1.21
CA LEU A 73 -19.50 8.92 1.39
C LEU A 73 -19.56 8.11 0.08
N TRP A 74 -19.83 8.76 -1.06
CA TRP A 74 -19.84 8.07 -2.36
C TRP A 74 -18.42 7.67 -2.81
N GLN A 75 -17.39 8.44 -2.46
CA GLN A 75 -15.99 8.09 -2.72
C GLN A 75 -15.58 6.90 -1.84
N ALA A 76 -16.00 6.90 -0.57
CA ALA A 76 -15.77 5.77 0.34
C ALA A 76 -16.35 4.47 -0.22
N ARG A 77 -17.58 4.51 -0.76
CA ARG A 77 -18.20 3.35 -1.42
C ARG A 77 -17.40 2.86 -2.62
N ILE A 78 -16.89 3.77 -3.45
CA ILE A 78 -16.03 3.39 -4.59
C ILE A 78 -14.74 2.70 -4.10
N VAL A 79 -14.07 3.26 -3.09
CA VAL A 79 -12.86 2.66 -2.51
C VAL A 79 -13.15 1.27 -1.96
N ARG A 80 -14.27 1.10 -1.25
CA ARG A 80 -14.70 -0.22 -0.76
C ARG A 80 -14.94 -1.22 -1.88
N ILE A 81 -15.64 -0.83 -2.95
CA ILE A 81 -15.85 -1.70 -4.13
C ILE A 81 -14.51 -2.12 -4.73
N LEU A 82 -13.58 -1.16 -4.89
CA LEU A 82 -12.24 -1.46 -5.41
C LEU A 82 -11.50 -2.44 -4.52
N ARG A 83 -11.47 -2.22 -3.20
CA ARG A 83 -10.73 -3.07 -2.26
C ARG A 83 -11.38 -4.44 -2.07
N VAL A 84 -12.66 -4.46 -1.69
CA VAL A 84 -13.34 -5.64 -1.17
C VAL A 84 -13.93 -6.49 -2.29
N GLU A 85 -14.61 -5.87 -3.26
CA GLU A 85 -15.33 -6.62 -4.29
C GLU A 85 -14.43 -6.96 -5.48
N LYS A 86 -13.57 -6.01 -5.88
CA LYS A 86 -12.65 -6.19 -7.00
C LYS A 86 -11.28 -6.71 -6.60
N GLY A 87 -10.97 -6.74 -5.30
CA GLY A 87 -9.69 -7.21 -4.79
C GLY A 87 -8.50 -6.40 -5.31
N CYS A 88 -8.60 -5.06 -5.37
CA CYS A 88 -7.46 -4.22 -5.77
C CYS A 88 -6.41 -4.13 -4.66
N SER A 89 -5.13 -4.10 -5.03
CA SER A 89 -4.03 -3.71 -4.12
C SER A 89 -4.18 -2.26 -3.67
N TRP A 90 -3.52 -1.88 -2.57
CA TRP A 90 -3.50 -0.49 -2.12
C TRP A 90 -2.92 0.44 -3.18
N ARG A 91 -1.88 -0.02 -3.89
CA ARG A 91 -1.28 0.72 -4.99
C ARG A 91 -2.25 0.92 -6.16
N ALA A 92 -2.99 -0.12 -6.55
CA ALA A 92 -3.99 -0.03 -7.59
C ALA A 92 -5.15 0.92 -7.20
N ILE A 93 -5.58 0.90 -5.93
CA ILE A 93 -6.58 1.84 -5.42
C ILE A 93 -6.07 3.28 -5.54
N ALA A 94 -4.85 3.56 -5.08
CA ALA A 94 -4.26 4.89 -5.18
C ALA A 94 -4.18 5.36 -6.63
N GLU A 95 -3.74 4.50 -7.55
CA GLU A 95 -3.67 4.83 -8.98
C GLU A 95 -5.05 5.14 -9.58
N VAL A 96 -6.05 4.30 -9.33
CA VAL A 96 -7.42 4.51 -9.82
C VAL A 96 -8.00 5.82 -9.29
N CYS A 97 -7.88 6.07 -7.98
CA CYS A 97 -8.37 7.31 -7.37
C CYS A 97 -7.65 8.55 -7.89
N HIS A 98 -6.34 8.46 -8.14
CA HIS A 98 -5.58 9.53 -8.78
C HIS A 98 -6.11 9.81 -10.19
N ASN A 99 -6.35 8.77 -10.99
CA ASN A 99 -6.86 8.88 -12.37
C ASN A 99 -8.31 9.37 -12.44
N LEU A 100 -9.10 9.17 -11.38
CA LEU A 100 -10.43 9.77 -11.21
C LEU A 100 -10.37 11.27 -10.83
N GLY A 101 -9.18 11.85 -10.72
CA GLY A 101 -8.98 13.28 -10.43
C GLY A 101 -8.99 13.63 -8.95
N TRP A 102 -8.91 12.65 -8.04
CA TRP A 102 -8.86 12.90 -6.59
C TRP A 102 -7.42 13.19 -6.12
N GLY A 103 -6.45 12.91 -6.99
CA GLY A 103 -5.02 12.94 -6.72
C GLY A 103 -4.41 14.33 -6.58
N LYS A 104 -3.82 14.60 -5.41
CA LYS A 104 -2.77 15.63 -5.25
C LYS A 104 -1.43 15.05 -4.78
N TRP A 105 -1.33 13.72 -4.72
CA TRP A 105 -0.16 13.00 -4.24
C TRP A 105 0.71 12.49 -5.40
N SER A 106 1.95 12.16 -5.07
CA SER A 106 2.90 11.52 -5.98
C SER A 106 3.68 10.44 -5.23
N PRO A 107 4.03 9.30 -5.86
CA PRO A 107 3.57 8.87 -7.18
C PRO A 107 2.07 8.51 -7.19
N PRO A 108 1.39 8.46 -8.34
CA PRO A 108 -0.04 8.08 -8.41
C PRO A 108 -0.36 6.75 -7.71
N SER A 109 0.46 5.72 -7.95
CA SER A 109 0.36 4.37 -7.38
C SER A 109 1.07 4.23 -6.02
N ASN A 110 0.87 5.17 -5.09
CA ASN A 110 1.50 5.18 -3.77
C ASN A 110 0.80 4.24 -2.77
N GLN A 111 1.53 3.29 -2.20
CA GLN A 111 1.00 2.29 -1.26
C GLN A 111 0.45 2.89 0.03
N ILE A 112 1.19 3.80 0.67
CA ILE A 112 0.76 4.44 1.94
C ILE A 112 -0.50 5.28 1.69
N MET A 113 -0.59 5.92 0.53
CA MET A 113 -1.80 6.64 0.13
C MET A 113 -2.99 5.68 -0.05
N GLY A 114 -2.77 4.54 -0.69
CA GLY A 114 -3.78 3.49 -0.85
C GLY A 114 -4.32 2.97 0.48
N MET A 115 -3.42 2.78 1.47
CA MET A 115 -3.80 2.43 2.84
C MET A 115 -4.67 3.53 3.47
N ALA A 116 -4.26 4.80 3.36
CA ALA A 116 -5.00 5.93 3.94
C ALA A 116 -6.39 6.10 3.31
N LEU A 117 -6.52 5.86 2.00
CA LEU A 117 -7.82 5.83 1.31
C LEU A 117 -8.72 4.73 1.88
N CYS A 118 -8.19 3.52 2.07
CA CYS A 118 -8.95 2.40 2.64
C CYS A 118 -9.37 2.67 4.09
N GLU A 119 -8.45 3.15 4.94
CA GLU A 119 -8.76 3.48 6.33
C GLU A 119 -9.88 4.53 6.41
N ARG A 120 -9.77 5.62 5.63
CA ARG A 120 -10.79 6.67 5.62
C ARG A 120 -12.14 6.17 5.09
N ALA A 121 -12.12 5.34 4.05
CA ALA A 121 -13.34 4.77 3.49
C ALA A 121 -14.04 3.84 4.49
N ALA A 122 -13.29 2.96 5.16
CA ALA A 122 -13.82 2.07 6.19
C ALA A 122 -14.44 2.88 7.34
N GLN A 123 -13.74 3.92 7.84
CA GLN A 123 -14.27 4.80 8.89
C GLN A 123 -15.60 5.47 8.51
N LEU A 124 -15.73 5.97 7.27
CA LEU A 124 -16.97 6.60 6.79
C LEU A 124 -18.12 5.61 6.61
N LEU A 125 -17.81 4.32 6.48
CA LEU A 125 -18.77 3.24 6.33
C LEU A 125 -19.01 2.48 7.64
N GLU A 126 -18.45 2.97 8.76
CA GLU A 126 -18.52 2.34 10.08
C GLU A 126 -17.94 0.90 10.09
N GLU A 127 -16.95 0.65 9.23
CA GLU A 127 -16.20 -0.61 9.12
C GLU A 127 -14.77 -0.45 9.67
N ASP A 128 -14.09 -1.58 9.88
CA ASP A 128 -12.70 -1.63 10.35
C ASP A 128 -11.78 -2.05 9.20
N TYR A 129 -10.83 -1.17 8.83
CA TYR A 129 -9.90 -1.40 7.73
C TYR A 129 -8.90 -2.54 8.03
N GLU A 130 -8.60 -2.82 9.30
CA GLU A 130 -7.62 -3.86 9.68
C GLU A 130 -8.23 -5.27 9.72
N LYS A 131 -9.54 -5.39 9.48
CA LYS A 131 -10.28 -6.64 9.57
C LYS A 131 -10.97 -6.99 8.26
N GLU A 132 -11.41 -8.24 8.17
CA GLU A 132 -12.28 -8.67 7.09
C GLU A 132 -13.52 -7.76 7.00
N PRO A 133 -13.92 -7.33 5.79
CA PRO A 133 -13.46 -7.84 4.49
C PRO A 133 -12.28 -7.06 3.86
N TRP A 134 -11.67 -6.10 4.56
CA TRP A 134 -10.67 -5.19 4.01
C TRP A 134 -9.26 -5.80 3.94
N ASN A 135 -8.85 -6.49 5.00
CA ASN A 135 -7.58 -7.20 5.17
C ASN A 135 -7.81 -8.51 5.95
#